data_AF-A0A1Y2HXW5-F1
#
_entry.id   AF-A0A1Y2HXW5-F1
#
_cell.length_a   1.000
_cell.length_b   1.000
_cell.length_c   1.000
_cell.angle_alpha   90.00
_cell.angle_beta   90.00
_cell.angle_gamma   90.00
#
_symmetry.space_group_name_H-M   'P 1'
#
loop_
_entity.id
_entity.type
_entity.pdbx_description
1 polymer ?
#
loop_
_entity_poly.entity_id
_entity_poly.type
_entity_poly.pdbx_seq_one_letter_code
_entity_poly.pdbx_strand_id
1 'polypeptide(L)'
;MVDRFITGLCKCGNVAGLEKCAAASLIAKSPQVLSEYLAAASESGLVEVLDWWFRELDQFSTLMTTWTWTTCLHECVRMACRSGRVHAVDWWAKYLQSQGRDLDRIIDRLSPCWLEMFSLGHVELLTHVHLTLRCEVAVNENEDGFHDDVCFMDVASAMGQTASLDWIMTYAIAPHYTTEAMDRASAAGYVHVLDWWARCGMPLKFTPAAKTDAAKAGQQAVVEWWNTFPLYRILLCGPLLPNNPTTAAHTTDEVTLASFGCLDWMRKLAKCEDGFITIYKARAFCQAIARFGHVHIMREYGMVLDCRDDLHDESIVTAAKFNQLAMWRYLVKVMYDLYEEEDPNLSDLWLQCTLAAAEHDSVDVFDMLLINLKTRPSPCSFPDVVLGACKGGAVRILQYLIDNRHWKPSLISAAQQQGALQAAIAGGHVHVLDWWHRTAAERSLAPDVKSSESWLDSLVALACVHGHANVLEWIGNTFGWSALTISSADVRAVGINKSKKVIAWLMAAHAKSNIKLSPASVKYLELASQSQ
;
A
#
# COMPACT_ATOMS: atom_id res chain seq x y z
N MET A 1 -11.72 2.48 30.72
CA MET A 1 -11.74 1.03 31.10
C MET A 1 -13.16 0.50 31.00
N VAL A 2 -14.14 1.19 31.59
CA VAL A 2 -15.58 0.87 31.48
C VAL A 2 -16.05 0.87 30.03
N ASP A 3 -15.68 1.87 29.21
CA ASP A 3 -16.13 1.92 27.81
C ASP A 3 -15.62 0.72 27.01
N ARG A 4 -14.35 0.34 27.17
CA ARG A 4 -13.79 -0.88 26.55
C ARG A 4 -14.53 -2.15 26.96
N PHE A 5 -14.99 -2.22 28.21
CA PHE A 5 -15.79 -3.35 28.69
C PHE A 5 -17.17 -3.36 28.01
N ILE A 6 -17.84 -2.21 27.90
CA ILE A 6 -19.13 -2.06 27.21
C ILE A 6 -18.99 -2.37 25.70
N THR A 7 -17.94 -1.88 25.04
CA THR A 7 -17.61 -2.26 23.66
C THR A 7 -17.45 -3.77 23.52
N GLY A 8 -16.77 -4.42 24.47
CA GLY A 8 -16.65 -5.88 24.52
C GLY A 8 -18.00 -6.58 24.64
N LEU A 9 -18.90 -6.07 25.48
CA LEU A 9 -20.27 -6.59 25.62
C LEU A 9 -21.07 -6.44 24.31
N CYS A 10 -20.91 -5.32 23.61
CA CYS A 10 -21.54 -5.08 22.31
C CYS A 10 -21.04 -6.07 21.25
N LYS A 11 -19.74 -6.40 21.26
CA LYS A 11 -19.16 -7.37 20.34
C LYS A 11 -19.56 -8.82 20.61
N CYS A 12 -19.89 -9.17 21.86
CA CYS A 12 -20.22 -10.54 22.24
C CYS A 12 -21.73 -10.81 22.38
N GLY A 13 -22.59 -9.82 22.14
CA GLY A 13 -24.05 -10.00 22.18
C GLY A 13 -24.63 -10.11 23.58
N ASN A 14 -23.91 -9.67 24.62
CA ASN A 14 -24.36 -9.84 26.00
C ASN A 14 -25.32 -8.72 26.43
N VAL A 15 -26.56 -8.78 25.94
CA VAL A 15 -27.63 -7.81 26.25
C VAL A 15 -27.91 -7.75 27.76
N ALA A 16 -27.94 -8.89 28.46
CA ALA A 16 -28.15 -8.92 29.91
C ALA A 16 -27.04 -8.21 30.70
N GLY A 17 -25.80 -8.23 30.20
CA GLY A 17 -24.68 -7.47 30.74
C GLY A 17 -24.85 -5.97 30.50
N LEU A 18 -25.31 -5.58 29.30
CA LEU A 18 -25.60 -4.20 28.95
C LEU A 18 -26.74 -3.62 29.82
N GLU A 19 -27.81 -4.37 30.04
CA GLU A 19 -28.92 -4.00 30.94
C GLU A 19 -28.43 -3.74 32.38
N LYS A 20 -27.54 -4.59 32.90
CA LYS A 20 -26.94 -4.38 34.23
C LYS A 20 -26.07 -3.13 34.28
N CYS A 21 -25.29 -2.87 33.23
CA CYS A 21 -24.48 -1.65 33.13
C CYS A 21 -25.35 -0.39 33.01
N ALA A 22 -26.48 -0.47 32.29
CA ALA A 22 -27.46 0.60 32.16
C ALA A 22 -28.12 0.90 33.51
N ALA A 23 -28.59 -0.13 34.22
CA ALA A 23 -29.20 0.00 35.54
C ALA A 23 -28.23 0.62 36.57
N ALA A 24 -26.93 0.35 36.44
CA ALA A 24 -25.88 0.93 37.28
C ALA A 24 -25.42 2.35 36.86
N SER A 25 -26.03 2.94 35.82
CA SER A 25 -25.63 4.24 35.25
C SER A 25 -24.15 4.31 34.83
N LEU A 26 -23.58 3.18 34.41
CA LEU A 26 -22.17 3.08 34.00
C LEU A 26 -21.94 3.41 32.52
N ILE A 27 -23.01 3.63 31.75
CA ILE A 27 -22.95 3.90 30.30
C ILE A 27 -22.71 5.39 30.07
N ALA A 28 -21.58 5.72 29.44
CA ALA A 28 -21.30 7.06 28.98
C ALA A 28 -22.26 7.45 27.85
N LYS A 29 -22.82 8.68 27.92
CA LYS A 29 -23.82 9.20 26.96
C LYS A 29 -23.24 10.22 25.96
N SER A 30 -21.92 10.26 25.78
CA SER A 30 -21.33 11.17 24.80
C SER A 30 -21.53 10.63 23.37
N PRO A 31 -21.81 11.48 22.37
CA PRO A 31 -22.06 11.04 20.99
C PRO A 31 -20.95 10.16 20.39
N GLN A 32 -19.68 10.48 20.72
CA GLN A 32 -18.52 9.72 20.25
C GLN A 32 -18.51 8.29 20.78
N VAL A 33 -18.72 8.11 22.09
CA VAL A 33 -18.65 6.80 22.74
C VAL A 33 -19.82 5.91 22.32
N LEU A 34 -20.99 6.49 22.08
CA LEU A 34 -22.14 5.76 21.55
C LEU A 34 -21.92 5.30 20.11
N SER A 35 -21.28 6.14 19.29
CA SER A 35 -20.85 5.74 17.96
C SER A 35 -19.93 4.53 18.02
N GLU A 36 -19.01 4.46 19.00
CA GLU A 36 -18.14 3.28 19.18
C GLU A 36 -18.93 2.02 19.56
N TYR A 37 -19.95 2.13 20.41
CA TYR A 37 -20.78 1.00 20.82
C TYR A 37 -21.65 0.46 19.68
N LEU A 38 -22.30 1.35 18.94
CA LEU A 38 -23.13 0.99 17.79
C LEU A 38 -22.26 0.43 16.65
N ALA A 39 -21.09 1.01 16.42
CA ALA A 39 -20.13 0.49 15.45
C ALA A 39 -19.65 -0.92 15.83
N ALA A 40 -19.36 -1.18 17.10
CA ALA A 40 -18.95 -2.49 17.59
C ALA A 40 -20.04 -3.56 17.48
N ALA A 41 -21.30 -3.20 17.73
CA ALA A 41 -22.45 -4.09 17.50
C ALA A 41 -22.63 -4.39 15.99
N SER A 42 -22.49 -3.36 15.16
CA SER A 42 -22.60 -3.46 13.69
C SER A 42 -21.48 -4.33 13.07
N GLU A 43 -20.23 -4.15 13.52
CA GLU A 43 -19.06 -4.98 13.16
C GLU A 43 -19.32 -6.48 13.44
N SER A 44 -20.03 -6.75 14.53
CA SER A 44 -20.31 -8.12 14.99
C SER A 44 -21.59 -8.72 14.38
N GLY A 45 -22.41 -7.91 13.69
CA GLY A 45 -23.65 -8.37 13.07
C GLY A 45 -24.79 -8.63 14.07
N LEU A 46 -24.68 -8.12 15.30
CA LEU A 46 -25.58 -8.46 16.41
C LEU A 46 -26.77 -7.51 16.46
N VAL A 47 -27.78 -7.83 15.66
CA VAL A 47 -29.02 -7.05 15.54
C VAL A 47 -29.75 -6.88 16.87
N GLU A 48 -29.74 -7.88 17.75
CA GLU A 48 -30.39 -7.80 19.07
C GLU A 48 -29.78 -6.72 19.97
N VAL A 49 -28.46 -6.49 19.85
CA VAL A 49 -27.77 -5.42 20.57
C VAL A 49 -28.14 -4.07 19.98
N LEU A 50 -28.28 -3.96 18.66
CA LEU A 50 -28.81 -2.76 18.02
C LEU A 50 -30.25 -2.49 18.47
N ASP A 51 -31.15 -3.48 18.43
CA ASP A 51 -32.52 -3.34 18.93
C ASP A 51 -32.57 -2.94 20.41
N TRP A 52 -31.67 -3.46 21.24
CA TRP A 52 -31.55 -3.05 22.64
C TRP A 52 -31.12 -1.58 22.76
N TRP A 53 -30.04 -1.20 22.08
CA TRP A 53 -29.61 0.20 22.05
C TRP A 53 -30.76 1.09 21.59
N PHE A 54 -31.45 0.76 20.50
CA PHE A 54 -32.50 1.61 19.96
C PHE A 54 -33.79 1.68 20.81
N ARG A 55 -34.10 0.65 21.60
CA ARG A 55 -35.14 0.74 22.65
C ARG A 55 -34.74 1.68 23.78
N GLU A 56 -33.48 1.64 24.20
CA GLU A 56 -32.95 2.54 25.24
C GLU A 56 -32.64 3.96 24.69
N LEU A 57 -32.46 4.10 23.37
CA LEU A 57 -32.17 5.34 22.64
C LEU A 57 -33.41 6.21 22.38
N ASP A 58 -34.62 5.82 22.78
CA ASP A 58 -35.81 6.71 22.64
C ASP A 58 -35.65 8.02 23.45
N GLN A 59 -34.71 8.05 24.41
CA GLN A 59 -34.30 9.25 25.15
C GLN A 59 -33.12 10.03 24.51
N PHE A 60 -32.55 9.54 23.40
CA PHE A 60 -31.30 10.03 22.80
C PHE A 60 -31.45 10.98 21.61
N SER A 61 -32.64 11.08 21.00
CA SER A 61 -32.92 12.02 19.90
C SER A 61 -32.65 13.49 20.28
N THR A 62 -32.59 13.80 21.58
CA THR A 62 -32.25 15.10 22.16
C THR A 62 -30.74 15.33 22.35
N LEU A 63 -29.91 14.29 22.30
CA LEU A 63 -28.47 14.32 22.64
C LEU A 63 -27.54 14.41 21.41
N MET A 64 -28.03 14.09 20.22
CA MET A 64 -27.25 14.14 18.99
C MET A 64 -27.74 15.22 18.04
N THR A 65 -26.81 16.03 17.55
CA THR A 65 -27.07 16.90 16.40
C THR A 65 -27.22 16.03 15.15
N THR A 66 -27.91 16.56 14.14
CA THR A 66 -28.08 15.91 12.83
C THR A 66 -26.75 15.46 12.21
N TRP A 67 -25.67 16.22 12.43
CA TRP A 67 -24.33 15.91 11.93
C TRP A 67 -23.61 14.79 12.72
N THR A 68 -23.75 14.76 14.05
CA THR A 68 -23.19 13.65 14.85
C THR A 68 -23.89 12.33 14.55
N TRP A 69 -25.17 12.39 14.19
CA TRP A 69 -25.92 11.21 13.78
C TRP A 69 -25.46 10.68 12.42
N THR A 70 -25.23 11.55 11.43
CA THR A 70 -24.79 11.12 10.10
C THR A 70 -23.39 10.51 10.12
N THR A 71 -22.49 11.02 10.96
CA THR A 71 -21.15 10.46 11.15
C THR A 71 -21.18 9.11 11.86
N CYS A 72 -21.98 8.97 12.92
CA CYS A 72 -22.20 7.70 13.61
C CYS A 72 -22.76 6.63 12.67
N LEU A 73 -23.81 6.97 11.90
CA LEU A 73 -24.44 6.05 10.95
C LEU A 73 -23.43 5.59 9.88
N HIS A 74 -22.65 6.52 9.32
CA HIS A 74 -21.61 6.19 8.34
C HIS A 74 -20.62 5.18 8.91
N GLU A 75 -20.13 5.39 10.14
CA GLU A 75 -19.18 4.46 10.75
C GLU A 75 -19.80 3.09 11.04
N CYS A 76 -21.06 3.03 11.48
CA CYS A 76 -21.75 1.77 11.75
C CYS A 76 -21.97 0.93 10.48
N VAL A 77 -22.44 1.56 9.40
CA VAL A 77 -22.63 0.89 8.10
C VAL A 77 -21.28 0.44 7.54
N ARG A 78 -20.25 1.28 7.63
CA ARG A 78 -18.88 0.93 7.21
C ARG A 78 -18.36 -0.29 7.98
N MET A 79 -18.49 -0.32 9.31
CA MET A 79 -18.04 -1.47 10.12
C MET A 79 -18.80 -2.76 9.81
N ALA A 80 -20.11 -2.68 9.55
CA ALA A 80 -20.90 -3.82 9.09
C ALA A 80 -20.42 -4.32 7.72
N CYS A 81 -20.17 -3.41 6.77
CA CYS A 81 -19.70 -3.76 5.43
C CYS A 81 -18.30 -4.37 5.44
N ARG A 82 -17.36 -3.75 6.17
CA ARG A 82 -16.01 -4.27 6.39
C ARG A 82 -16.02 -5.68 6.97
N SER A 83 -17.01 -6.00 7.79
CA SER A 83 -17.12 -7.29 8.46
C SER A 83 -18.03 -8.28 7.72
N GLY A 84 -18.57 -7.91 6.56
CA GLY A 84 -19.45 -8.76 5.75
C GLY A 84 -20.80 -9.08 6.41
N ARG A 85 -21.30 -8.22 7.30
CA ARG A 85 -22.49 -8.50 8.13
C ARG A 85 -23.78 -8.08 7.43
N VAL A 86 -24.32 -8.97 6.60
CA VAL A 86 -25.60 -8.78 5.87
C VAL A 86 -26.73 -8.34 6.80
N HIS A 87 -26.92 -9.04 7.93
CA HIS A 87 -28.00 -8.74 8.88
C HIS A 87 -27.91 -7.34 9.50
N ALA A 88 -26.71 -6.84 9.78
CA ALA A 88 -26.55 -5.49 10.33
C ALA A 88 -26.85 -4.42 9.27
N VAL A 89 -26.39 -4.63 8.02
CA VAL A 89 -26.72 -3.71 6.91
C VAL A 89 -28.24 -3.68 6.67
N ASP A 90 -28.88 -4.84 6.67
CA ASP A 90 -30.34 -4.96 6.57
C ASP A 90 -31.08 -4.24 7.70
N TRP A 91 -30.58 -4.38 8.93
CA TRP A 91 -31.17 -3.72 10.07
C TRP A 91 -31.10 -2.20 9.93
N TRP A 92 -29.94 -1.67 9.56
CA TRP A 92 -29.75 -0.23 9.31
C TRP A 92 -30.64 0.27 8.16
N ALA A 93 -30.82 -0.53 7.10
CA ALA A 93 -31.72 -0.21 6.01
C ALA A 93 -33.19 -0.13 6.44
N LYS A 94 -33.68 -1.14 7.17
CA LYS A 94 -35.05 -1.15 7.72
C LYS A 94 -35.28 -0.02 8.71
N TYR A 95 -34.30 0.26 9.57
CA TYR A 95 -34.38 1.35 10.54
C TYR A 95 -34.58 2.70 9.82
N LEU A 96 -33.76 3.01 8.82
CA LEU A 96 -33.87 4.28 8.10
C LEU A 96 -35.17 4.42 7.29
N GLN A 97 -35.64 3.34 6.68
CA GLN A 97 -36.96 3.30 6.04
C GLN A 97 -38.07 3.65 7.04
N SER A 98 -38.03 3.09 8.26
CA SER A 98 -39.04 3.36 9.29
C SER A 98 -39.03 4.82 9.79
N GLN A 99 -37.90 5.51 9.68
CA GLN A 99 -37.75 6.93 10.05
C GLN A 99 -38.17 7.90 8.92
N GLY A 100 -38.76 7.39 7.82
CA GLY A 100 -39.12 8.19 6.65
C GLY A 100 -37.92 8.84 5.97
N ARG A 101 -36.71 8.31 6.19
CA ARG A 101 -35.49 8.75 5.51
C ARG A 101 -35.36 7.98 4.21
N ASP A 102 -34.94 8.69 3.16
CA ASP A 102 -34.77 8.09 1.85
C ASP A 102 -33.69 7.01 1.85
N LEU A 103 -33.92 5.92 1.10
CA LEU A 103 -32.95 4.84 0.93
C LEU A 103 -31.70 5.35 0.24
N ASP A 104 -31.84 6.39 -0.59
CA ASP A 104 -30.78 7.08 -1.31
C ASP A 104 -29.64 7.53 -0.38
N ARG A 105 -29.95 7.93 0.86
CA ARG A 105 -28.92 8.29 1.86
C ARG A 105 -28.08 7.11 2.33
N ILE A 106 -28.56 5.88 2.21
CA ILE A 106 -27.79 4.66 2.47
C ILE A 106 -26.93 4.35 1.27
N ILE A 107 -27.46 4.51 0.06
CA ILE A 107 -26.74 4.28 -1.20
C ILE A 107 -25.50 5.18 -1.26
N ASP A 108 -25.65 6.47 -0.98
CA ASP A 108 -24.54 7.43 -0.88
C ASP A 108 -23.46 7.01 0.13
N ARG A 109 -23.86 6.30 1.19
CA ARG A 109 -22.97 5.86 2.28
C ARG A 109 -22.37 4.49 2.04
N LEU A 110 -23.02 3.65 1.23
CA LEU A 110 -22.50 2.37 0.77
C LEU A 110 -21.53 2.53 -0.39
N SER A 111 -21.61 3.63 -1.13
CA SER A 111 -20.68 3.93 -2.24
C SER A 111 -19.19 3.80 -1.82
N PRO A 112 -18.72 4.41 -0.72
CA PRO A 112 -17.35 4.19 -0.22
C PRO A 112 -17.07 2.76 0.27
N CYS A 113 -18.10 1.99 0.65
CA CYS A 113 -17.96 0.66 1.23
C CYS A 113 -17.74 -0.44 0.17
N TRP A 114 -18.06 -0.20 -1.10
CA TRP A 114 -17.81 -1.16 -2.19
C TRP A 114 -16.36 -1.63 -2.22
N LEU A 115 -15.42 -0.71 -2.04
CA LEU A 115 -14.00 -1.01 -2.02
C LEU A 115 -13.62 -2.00 -0.91
N GLU A 116 -14.13 -1.78 0.31
CA GLU A 116 -13.90 -2.67 1.45
C GLU A 116 -14.54 -4.04 1.21
N MET A 117 -15.74 -4.10 0.62
CA MET A 117 -16.44 -5.35 0.32
C MET A 117 -15.71 -6.19 -0.74
N PHE A 118 -15.22 -5.57 -1.81
CA PHE A 118 -14.45 -6.26 -2.86
C PHE A 118 -13.05 -6.68 -2.37
N SER A 119 -12.38 -5.85 -1.56
CA SER A 119 -11.06 -6.21 -1.02
C SER A 119 -11.10 -7.38 -0.04
N LEU A 120 -12.20 -7.53 0.71
CA LEU A 120 -12.35 -8.59 1.71
C LEU A 120 -13.11 -9.83 1.22
N GLY A 121 -13.67 -9.79 0.00
CA GLY A 121 -14.34 -10.94 -0.59
C GLY A 121 -15.76 -11.18 -0.08
N HIS A 122 -16.46 -10.15 0.40
CA HIS A 122 -17.80 -10.27 0.98
C HIS A 122 -18.90 -10.41 -0.08
N VAL A 123 -18.84 -11.46 -0.91
CA VAL A 123 -19.72 -11.66 -2.09
C VAL A 123 -21.20 -11.79 -1.73
N GLU A 124 -21.53 -12.40 -0.60
CA GLU A 124 -22.90 -12.48 -0.11
C GLU A 124 -23.47 -11.08 0.15
N LEU A 125 -22.69 -10.23 0.82
CA LEU A 125 -23.08 -8.84 1.09
C LEU A 125 -23.15 -8.02 -0.20
N LEU A 126 -22.18 -8.17 -1.11
CA LEU A 126 -22.20 -7.52 -2.43
C LEU A 126 -23.48 -7.85 -3.20
N THR A 127 -23.84 -9.14 -3.23
CA THR A 127 -25.07 -9.62 -3.88
C THR A 127 -26.32 -9.05 -3.23
N HIS A 128 -26.35 -9.01 -1.90
CA HIS A 128 -27.47 -8.44 -1.14
C HIS A 128 -27.65 -6.94 -1.39
N VAL A 129 -26.56 -6.17 -1.31
CA VAL A 129 -26.57 -4.72 -1.57
C VAL A 129 -27.01 -4.43 -3.01
N HIS A 130 -26.51 -5.19 -3.98
CA HIS A 130 -26.86 -5.00 -5.38
C HIS A 130 -28.32 -5.39 -5.69
N LEU A 131 -28.75 -6.60 -5.31
CA LEU A 131 -30.05 -7.14 -5.70
C LEU A 131 -31.20 -6.67 -4.81
N THR A 132 -30.95 -6.57 -3.50
CA THR A 132 -32.00 -6.28 -2.51
C THR A 132 -32.12 -4.78 -2.23
N LEU A 133 -30.99 -4.08 -2.10
CA LEU A 133 -30.99 -2.63 -1.89
C LEU A 133 -30.96 -1.84 -3.20
N ARG A 134 -30.92 -2.52 -4.36
CA ARG A 134 -30.87 -1.94 -5.71
C ARG A 134 -29.80 -0.86 -5.87
N CYS A 135 -28.71 -1.00 -5.12
CA CYS A 135 -27.56 -0.14 -5.27
C CYS A 135 -26.83 -0.60 -6.52
N GLU A 136 -26.90 0.19 -7.59
CA GLU A 136 -26.03 -0.02 -8.73
C GLU A 136 -24.58 0.19 -8.26
N VAL A 137 -23.71 -0.72 -8.67
CA VAL A 137 -22.28 -0.45 -8.55
C VAL A 137 -22.05 0.72 -9.49
N ALA A 138 -21.73 1.89 -8.96
CA ALA A 138 -21.24 2.99 -9.76
C ALA A 138 -19.90 2.50 -10.35
N VAL A 139 -19.95 1.87 -11.52
CA VAL A 139 -18.76 1.52 -12.28
C VAL A 139 -18.37 2.79 -13.02
N ASN A 140 -17.82 3.74 -12.27
CA ASN A 140 -17.23 5.02 -12.67
C ASN A 140 -17.46 5.41 -14.15
N GLU A 141 -18.65 5.90 -14.46
CA GLU A 141 -18.90 6.72 -15.65
C GLU A 141 -18.56 8.19 -15.36
N ASN A 142 -17.45 8.43 -14.63
CA ASN A 142 -16.90 9.79 -14.58
C ASN A 142 -16.11 9.98 -15.87
N GLU A 143 -16.80 10.45 -16.92
CA GLU A 143 -16.23 10.85 -18.21
C GLU A 143 -15.10 11.90 -18.08
N ASP A 144 -14.92 12.46 -16.88
CA ASP A 144 -13.98 13.54 -16.61
C ASP A 144 -12.54 13.04 -16.44
N GLY A 145 -12.27 11.78 -16.07
CA GLY A 145 -10.89 11.24 -16.04
C GLY A 145 -9.90 11.97 -15.11
N PHE A 146 -10.39 12.71 -14.12
CA PHE A 146 -9.59 13.60 -13.26
C PHE A 146 -9.32 13.09 -11.83
N HIS A 147 -9.73 11.87 -11.48
CA HIS A 147 -9.33 11.22 -10.23
C HIS A 147 -8.80 9.81 -10.51
N ASP A 148 -7.81 9.38 -9.71
CA ASP A 148 -7.33 7.99 -9.67
C ASP A 148 -8.49 7.09 -9.19
N ASP A 149 -9.42 6.84 -10.10
CA ASP A 149 -10.66 6.13 -9.85
C ASP A 149 -10.33 4.69 -9.47
N VAL A 150 -10.73 4.30 -8.26
CA VAL A 150 -10.33 3.02 -7.70
C VAL A 150 -11.01 1.89 -8.48
N CYS A 151 -10.21 1.13 -9.21
CA CYS A 151 -10.69 -0.04 -9.93
C CYS A 151 -10.96 -1.22 -8.97
N PHE A 152 -12.21 -1.65 -8.86
CA PHE A 152 -12.61 -2.77 -8.01
C PHE A 152 -11.95 -4.10 -8.42
N MET A 153 -11.72 -4.34 -9.71
CA MET A 153 -11.04 -5.55 -10.19
C MET A 153 -9.55 -5.54 -9.84
N ASP A 154 -8.88 -4.39 -9.90
CA ASP A 154 -7.49 -4.24 -9.50
C ASP A 154 -7.33 -4.53 -8.01
N VAL A 155 -8.26 -4.02 -7.19
CA VAL A 155 -8.27 -4.22 -5.74
C VAL A 155 -8.58 -5.67 -5.38
N ALA A 156 -9.61 -6.28 -5.97
CA ALA A 156 -9.95 -7.68 -5.73
C ALA A 156 -8.79 -8.60 -6.12
N SER A 157 -8.10 -8.30 -7.23
CA SER A 157 -6.89 -9.02 -7.66
C SER A 157 -5.74 -8.86 -6.67
N ALA A 158 -5.46 -7.63 -6.23
CA ALA A 158 -4.43 -7.31 -5.24
C ALA A 158 -4.66 -7.97 -3.88
N MET A 159 -5.91 -8.33 -3.56
CA MET A 159 -6.31 -8.96 -2.30
C MET A 159 -6.57 -10.46 -2.41
N GLY A 160 -6.44 -11.06 -3.59
CA GLY A 160 -6.60 -12.50 -3.75
C GLY A 160 -8.06 -12.98 -3.89
N GLN A 161 -9.01 -12.09 -4.15
CA GLN A 161 -10.45 -12.35 -4.07
C GLN A 161 -11.04 -12.75 -5.43
N THR A 162 -10.85 -13.99 -5.87
CA THR A 162 -11.41 -14.47 -7.15
C THR A 162 -12.94 -14.49 -7.17
N ALA A 163 -13.60 -14.73 -6.02
CA ALA A 163 -15.05 -14.69 -5.92
C ALA A 163 -15.63 -13.28 -6.17
N SER A 164 -14.90 -12.24 -5.75
CA SER A 164 -15.24 -10.85 -6.08
C SER A 164 -15.05 -10.55 -7.57
N LEU A 165 -14.01 -11.11 -8.20
CA LEU A 165 -13.80 -10.98 -9.64
C LEU A 165 -14.92 -11.66 -10.44
N ASP A 166 -15.32 -12.88 -10.06
CA ASP A 166 -16.47 -13.58 -10.66
C ASP A 166 -17.77 -12.77 -10.51
N TRP A 167 -17.98 -12.18 -9.33
CA TRP A 167 -19.14 -11.33 -9.08
C TRP A 167 -19.15 -10.10 -10.00
N ILE A 168 -18.02 -9.39 -10.13
CA ILE A 168 -17.91 -8.23 -11.03
C ILE A 168 -18.18 -8.65 -12.47
N MET A 169 -17.60 -9.76 -12.94
CA MET A 169 -17.84 -10.28 -14.29
C MET A 169 -19.29 -10.67 -14.55
N THR A 170 -20.06 -10.98 -13.51
CA THR A 170 -21.47 -11.38 -13.62
C THR A 170 -22.42 -10.19 -13.62
N TYR A 171 -22.15 -9.18 -12.80
CA TYR A 171 -23.11 -8.11 -12.50
C TYR A 171 -22.70 -6.72 -13.02
N ALA A 172 -21.42 -6.47 -13.30
CA ALA A 172 -20.98 -5.17 -13.79
C ALA A 172 -21.28 -5.00 -15.29
N ILE A 173 -21.82 -3.83 -15.65
CA ILE A 173 -22.17 -3.49 -17.04
C ILE A 173 -20.92 -3.41 -17.92
N ALA A 174 -19.86 -2.79 -17.41
CA ALA A 174 -18.58 -2.65 -18.11
C ALA A 174 -17.41 -2.90 -17.14
N PRO A 175 -16.90 -4.15 -17.03
CA PRO A 175 -15.77 -4.46 -16.17
C PRO A 175 -14.50 -3.68 -16.57
N HIS A 176 -14.08 -2.76 -15.72
CA HIS A 176 -12.86 -1.97 -15.89
C HIS A 176 -11.72 -2.53 -15.03
N TYR A 177 -10.50 -2.54 -15.57
CA TYR A 177 -9.26 -2.96 -14.89
C TYR A 177 -8.03 -2.42 -15.63
N THR A 178 -6.93 -2.32 -14.90
CA THR A 178 -5.64 -1.83 -15.41
C THR A 178 -4.57 -2.91 -15.29
N THR A 179 -3.32 -2.56 -15.62
CA THR A 179 -2.16 -3.43 -15.40
C THR A 179 -1.94 -3.75 -13.92
N GLU A 180 -2.45 -2.91 -13.00
CA GLU A 180 -2.28 -3.09 -11.56
C GLU A 180 -2.95 -4.37 -11.04
N ALA A 181 -4.00 -4.88 -11.71
CA ALA A 181 -4.65 -6.13 -11.33
C ALA A 181 -3.67 -7.30 -11.27
N MET A 182 -2.97 -7.57 -12.38
CA MET A 182 -2.04 -8.69 -12.46
C MET A 182 -0.70 -8.37 -11.78
N ASP A 183 -0.24 -7.11 -11.84
CA ASP A 183 1.02 -6.69 -11.23
C ASP A 183 0.96 -6.81 -9.70
N ARG A 184 -0.10 -6.31 -9.05
CA ARG A 184 -0.27 -6.40 -7.59
C ARG A 184 -0.59 -7.81 -7.13
N ALA A 185 -1.41 -8.56 -7.86
CA ALA A 185 -1.64 -9.99 -7.56
C ALA A 185 -0.32 -10.78 -7.59
N SER A 186 0.56 -10.46 -8.53
CA SER A 186 1.87 -11.08 -8.64
C SER A 186 2.78 -10.72 -7.47
N ALA A 187 2.88 -9.43 -7.10
CA ALA A 187 3.66 -8.99 -5.94
C ALA A 187 3.16 -9.61 -4.63
N ALA A 188 1.86 -9.84 -4.51
CA ALA A 188 1.23 -10.47 -3.35
C ALA A 188 1.39 -12.01 -3.32
N GLY A 189 1.80 -12.65 -4.42
CA GLY A 189 2.01 -14.10 -4.47
C GLY A 189 0.77 -14.92 -4.86
N TYR A 190 -0.27 -14.30 -5.41
CA TYR A 190 -1.56 -14.95 -5.68
C TYR A 190 -1.62 -15.65 -7.04
N VAL A 191 -1.04 -16.85 -7.14
CA VAL A 191 -1.07 -17.69 -8.36
C VAL A 191 -2.51 -18.00 -8.79
N HIS A 192 -3.43 -18.23 -7.85
CA HIS A 192 -4.83 -18.54 -8.15
C HIS A 192 -5.57 -17.38 -8.84
N VAL A 193 -5.18 -16.13 -8.56
CA VAL A 193 -5.69 -14.95 -9.27
C VAL A 193 -5.11 -14.86 -10.68
N LEU A 194 -3.83 -15.18 -10.88
CA LEU A 194 -3.22 -15.22 -12.22
C LEU A 194 -3.87 -16.29 -13.09
N ASP A 195 -4.15 -17.46 -12.52
CA ASP A 195 -4.91 -18.52 -13.20
C ASP A 195 -6.34 -18.09 -13.52
N TRP A 196 -6.97 -17.27 -12.67
CA TRP A 196 -8.27 -16.68 -12.94
C TRP A 196 -8.21 -15.75 -14.16
N TRP A 197 -7.26 -14.81 -14.19
CA TRP A 197 -7.07 -13.90 -15.32
C TRP A 197 -6.78 -14.64 -16.63
N ALA A 198 -5.97 -15.70 -16.59
CA ALA A 198 -5.68 -16.51 -17.76
C ALA A 198 -6.91 -17.26 -18.34
N ARG A 199 -7.98 -17.42 -17.54
CA ARG A 199 -9.19 -18.17 -17.91
C ARG A 199 -10.43 -17.30 -18.11
N CYS A 200 -10.43 -16.06 -17.64
CA CYS A 200 -11.62 -15.20 -17.64
C CYS A 200 -12.02 -14.69 -19.04
N GLY A 201 -11.17 -14.85 -20.05
CA GLY A 201 -11.44 -14.45 -21.44
C GLY A 201 -11.32 -12.96 -21.71
N MET A 202 -10.94 -12.16 -20.71
CA MET A 202 -10.67 -10.73 -20.86
C MET A 202 -9.26 -10.48 -21.42
N PRO A 203 -9.02 -9.33 -22.09
CA PRO A 203 -7.68 -8.91 -22.47
C PRO A 203 -6.70 -8.89 -21.28
N LEU A 204 -5.54 -9.53 -21.41
CA LEU A 204 -4.58 -9.55 -20.32
C LEU A 204 -3.79 -8.23 -20.24
N LYS A 205 -3.78 -7.60 -19.07
CA LYS A 205 -3.04 -6.35 -18.81
C LYS A 205 -2.04 -6.58 -17.70
N PHE A 206 -0.76 -6.34 -17.98
CA PHE A 206 0.33 -6.48 -17.01
C PHE A 206 1.57 -5.76 -17.52
N THR A 207 2.51 -5.47 -16.64
CA THR A 207 3.82 -4.93 -17.02
C THR A 207 4.95 -5.89 -16.67
N PRO A 208 6.21 -5.63 -17.07
CA PRO A 208 7.35 -6.40 -16.57
C PRO A 208 7.44 -6.41 -15.03
N ALA A 209 6.85 -5.43 -14.35
CA ALA A 209 6.80 -5.33 -12.89
C ALA A 209 6.17 -6.56 -12.24
N ALA A 210 5.14 -7.16 -12.84
CA ALA A 210 4.48 -8.36 -12.31
C ALA A 210 5.49 -9.43 -11.89
N LYS A 211 6.46 -9.73 -12.75
CA LYS A 211 7.49 -10.73 -12.48
C LYS A 211 8.62 -10.19 -11.62
N THR A 212 9.10 -8.97 -11.87
CA THR A 212 10.27 -8.43 -11.15
C THR A 212 9.94 -8.13 -9.68
N ASP A 213 8.75 -7.61 -9.41
CA ASP A 213 8.33 -7.25 -8.06
C ASP A 213 7.92 -8.51 -7.27
N ALA A 214 7.32 -9.51 -7.93
CA ALA A 214 7.15 -10.85 -7.34
C ALA A 214 8.49 -11.48 -6.94
N ALA A 215 9.52 -11.38 -7.79
CA ALA A 215 10.86 -11.89 -7.48
C ALA A 215 11.48 -11.16 -6.28
N LYS A 216 11.38 -9.82 -6.23
CA LYS A 216 11.83 -9.02 -5.07
C LYS A 216 11.09 -9.37 -3.78
N ALA A 217 9.79 -9.66 -3.88
CA ALA A 217 8.97 -10.11 -2.76
C ALA A 217 9.21 -11.58 -2.36
N GLY A 218 10.03 -12.33 -3.11
CA GLY A 218 10.32 -13.74 -2.83
C GLY A 218 9.22 -14.72 -3.25
N GLN A 219 8.30 -14.29 -4.12
CA GLN A 219 7.14 -15.08 -4.56
C GLN A 219 7.53 -16.05 -5.69
N GLN A 220 8.26 -17.11 -5.35
CA GLN A 220 8.82 -18.06 -6.32
C GLN A 220 7.77 -18.71 -7.22
N ALA A 221 6.63 -19.13 -6.65
CA ALA A 221 5.55 -19.77 -7.42
C ALA A 221 4.97 -18.85 -8.52
N VAL A 222 4.84 -17.54 -8.24
CA VAL A 222 4.42 -16.55 -9.23
C VAL A 222 5.49 -16.35 -10.31
N VAL A 223 6.77 -16.31 -9.94
CA VAL A 223 7.86 -16.19 -10.91
C VAL A 223 7.92 -17.39 -11.85
N GLU A 224 7.70 -18.61 -11.32
CA GLU A 224 7.59 -19.83 -12.10
C GLU A 224 6.38 -19.80 -13.04
N TRP A 225 5.23 -19.32 -12.56
CA TRP A 225 4.04 -19.11 -13.37
C TRP A 225 4.34 -18.22 -14.58
N TRP A 226 4.92 -17.03 -14.35
CA TRP A 226 5.32 -16.10 -15.42
C TRP A 226 6.39 -16.68 -16.35
N ASN A 227 7.29 -17.54 -15.84
CA ASN A 227 8.26 -18.24 -16.68
C ASN A 227 7.59 -19.22 -17.64
N THR A 228 6.46 -19.82 -17.28
CA THR A 228 5.71 -20.74 -18.15
C THR A 228 4.72 -20.03 -19.06
N PHE A 229 4.33 -18.79 -18.73
CA PHE A 229 3.30 -18.05 -19.45
C PHE A 229 3.76 -17.59 -20.84
N PRO A 230 3.17 -18.08 -21.95
CA PRO A 230 3.68 -17.81 -23.30
C PRO A 230 3.66 -16.33 -23.70
N LEU A 231 2.60 -15.60 -23.36
CA LEU A 231 2.45 -14.20 -23.74
C LEU A 231 3.55 -13.31 -23.14
N TYR A 232 3.96 -13.56 -21.89
CA TYR A 232 5.04 -12.82 -21.24
C TYR A 232 6.37 -13.01 -21.99
N ARG A 233 6.69 -14.25 -22.40
CA ARG A 233 7.89 -14.54 -23.19
C ARG A 233 7.86 -13.87 -24.56
N ILE A 234 6.69 -13.88 -25.19
CA ILE A 234 6.47 -13.26 -26.50
C ILE A 234 6.65 -11.74 -26.41
N LEU A 235 6.09 -11.07 -25.40
CA LEU A 235 6.26 -9.62 -25.22
C LEU A 235 7.72 -9.26 -24.91
N LEU A 236 8.42 -10.08 -24.13
CA LEU A 236 9.81 -9.82 -23.77
C LEU A 236 10.80 -10.07 -24.93
N CYS A 237 10.53 -11.07 -25.78
CA CYS A 237 11.49 -11.56 -26.77
C CYS A 237 10.96 -11.52 -28.22
N GLY A 238 9.80 -10.91 -28.49
CA GLY A 238 9.09 -10.98 -29.76
C GLY A 238 9.96 -10.79 -31.02
N PRO A 239 10.82 -9.76 -31.09
CA PRO A 239 11.72 -9.54 -32.23
C PRO A 239 12.81 -10.62 -32.40
N LEU A 240 13.12 -11.38 -31.34
CA LEU A 240 14.15 -12.41 -31.30
C LEU A 240 13.58 -13.82 -31.55
N LEU A 241 12.26 -13.99 -31.64
CA LEU A 241 11.63 -15.30 -31.83
C LEU A 241 11.60 -15.66 -33.34
N PRO A 242 12.21 -16.79 -33.76
CA PRO A 242 12.34 -17.17 -35.17
C PRO A 242 11.00 -17.42 -35.88
N ASN A 243 9.95 -17.73 -35.12
CA ASN A 243 8.57 -17.81 -35.57
C ASN A 243 7.75 -16.80 -34.75
N ASN A 244 7.88 -15.51 -35.06
CA ASN A 244 7.04 -14.49 -34.43
C ASN A 244 5.57 -14.89 -34.68
N PRO A 245 4.79 -15.26 -33.64
CA PRO A 245 3.43 -15.70 -33.83
C PRO A 245 2.63 -14.46 -34.21
N THR A 246 2.55 -14.19 -35.51
CA THR A 246 1.93 -12.99 -36.08
C THR A 246 0.41 -12.93 -35.87
N THR A 247 -0.21 -13.88 -35.15
CA THR A 247 -1.67 -14.06 -35.16
C THR A 247 -2.29 -14.71 -33.90
N ALA A 248 -1.60 -14.85 -32.76
CA ALA A 248 -2.19 -15.56 -31.61
C ALA A 248 -2.11 -14.77 -30.30
N ALA A 249 -3.23 -14.11 -29.98
CA ALA A 249 -3.59 -13.53 -28.67
C ALA A 249 -2.69 -12.38 -28.18
N HIS A 250 -2.67 -11.28 -28.93
CA HIS A 250 -2.03 -10.05 -28.48
C HIS A 250 -2.97 -9.32 -27.54
N THR A 251 -2.53 -9.07 -26.31
CA THR A 251 -3.08 -7.94 -25.56
C THR A 251 -3.01 -6.70 -26.44
N THR A 252 -4.15 -6.01 -26.60
CA THR A 252 -4.24 -4.72 -27.30
C THR A 252 -4.01 -3.56 -26.35
N ASP A 253 -3.68 -3.84 -25.09
CA ASP A 253 -3.48 -2.83 -24.07
C ASP A 253 -2.20 -2.03 -24.32
N GLU A 254 -2.37 -0.74 -24.61
CA GLU A 254 -1.28 0.19 -24.93
C GLU A 254 -0.24 0.28 -23.80
N VAL A 255 -0.67 0.31 -22.54
CA VAL A 255 0.22 0.42 -21.37
C VAL A 255 1.08 -0.83 -21.24
N THR A 256 0.47 -2.01 -21.40
CA THR A 256 1.18 -3.28 -21.46
C THR A 256 2.23 -3.26 -22.57
N LEU A 257 1.85 -2.96 -23.81
CA LEU A 257 2.80 -2.93 -24.94
C LEU A 257 3.93 -1.91 -24.74
N ALA A 258 3.60 -0.72 -24.25
CA ALA A 258 4.56 0.32 -23.97
C ALA A 258 5.55 -0.08 -22.88
N SER A 259 5.08 -0.76 -21.84
CA SER A 259 5.93 -1.26 -20.74
C SER A 259 6.95 -2.32 -21.18
N PHE A 260 6.66 -3.08 -22.24
CA PHE A 260 7.57 -4.06 -22.84
C PHE A 260 8.42 -3.49 -23.99
N GLY A 261 8.23 -2.23 -24.38
CA GLY A 261 9.00 -1.63 -25.48
C GLY A 261 8.53 -2.07 -26.87
N CYS A 262 7.29 -2.53 -27.01
CA CYS A 262 6.77 -3.13 -28.25
C CYS A 262 6.29 -2.07 -29.28
N LEU A 263 7.14 -1.10 -29.63
CA LEU A 263 6.79 0.02 -30.52
C LEU A 263 6.20 -0.41 -31.87
N ASP A 264 6.79 -1.42 -32.52
CA ASP A 264 6.31 -1.88 -33.83
C ASP A 264 4.91 -2.50 -33.77
N TRP A 265 4.53 -3.04 -32.62
CA TRP A 265 3.18 -3.60 -32.42
C TRP A 265 2.18 -2.49 -32.15
N MET A 266 2.58 -1.49 -31.36
CA MET A 266 1.79 -0.27 -31.16
C MET A 266 1.51 0.45 -32.47
N ARG A 267 2.52 0.62 -33.33
CA ARG A 267 2.34 1.19 -34.69
C ARG A 267 1.37 0.42 -35.57
N LYS A 268 1.31 -0.91 -35.42
CA LYS A 268 0.36 -1.74 -36.18
C LYS A 268 -1.07 -1.54 -35.67
N LEU A 269 -1.26 -1.45 -34.36
CA LEU A 269 -2.56 -1.19 -33.75
C LEU A 269 -3.05 0.24 -34.04
N ALA A 270 -2.16 1.24 -33.98
CA ALA A 270 -2.48 2.64 -34.28
C ALA A 270 -2.97 2.88 -35.72
N LYS A 271 -2.60 2.01 -36.67
CA LYS A 271 -3.13 2.07 -38.04
C LYS A 271 -4.58 1.59 -38.15
N CYS A 272 -5.10 0.93 -37.12
CA CYS A 272 -6.42 0.33 -37.11
C CYS A 272 -7.46 1.16 -36.35
N GLU A 273 -7.06 2.15 -35.55
CA GLU A 273 -7.96 2.92 -34.66
C GLU A 273 -7.64 4.44 -34.71
N ASP A 274 -8.66 5.28 -34.87
CA ASP A 274 -8.54 6.74 -34.73
C ASP A 274 -8.44 7.09 -33.24
N GLY A 275 -7.33 7.71 -32.82
CA GLY A 275 -7.07 8.08 -31.43
C GLY A 275 -6.45 6.94 -30.60
N PHE A 276 -5.23 6.54 -30.95
CA PHE A 276 -4.54 5.38 -30.37
C PHE A 276 -4.28 5.46 -28.86
N ILE A 277 -4.09 6.66 -28.30
CA ILE A 277 -3.90 6.86 -26.86
C ILE A 277 -4.99 7.79 -26.39
N THR A 278 -5.80 7.31 -25.47
CA THR A 278 -6.84 8.12 -24.86
C THR A 278 -6.26 8.99 -23.76
N ILE A 279 -6.78 10.21 -23.59
CA ILE A 279 -6.31 11.15 -22.56
C ILE A 279 -6.37 10.54 -21.14
N TYR A 280 -7.34 9.65 -20.90
CA TYR A 280 -7.51 8.95 -19.62
C TYR A 280 -6.42 7.90 -19.33
N LYS A 281 -5.73 7.36 -20.35
CA LYS A 281 -4.59 6.44 -20.17
C LYS A 281 -3.24 7.15 -20.18
N ALA A 282 -3.19 8.43 -20.54
CA ALA A 282 -1.95 9.18 -20.74
C ALA A 282 -0.98 9.07 -19.55
N ARG A 283 -1.50 9.18 -18.32
CA ARG A 283 -0.70 9.06 -17.08
C ARG A 283 -0.08 7.68 -16.93
N ALA A 284 -0.89 6.62 -16.94
CA ALA A 284 -0.40 5.25 -16.80
C ALA A 284 0.57 4.86 -17.93
N PHE A 285 0.29 5.33 -19.15
CA PHE A 285 1.14 5.13 -20.32
C PHE A 285 2.51 5.79 -20.17
N CYS A 286 2.55 7.08 -19.83
CA CYS A 286 3.81 7.82 -19.62
C CYS A 286 4.61 7.25 -18.45
N GLN A 287 3.94 6.93 -17.33
CA GLN A 287 4.57 6.31 -16.16
C GLN A 287 5.16 4.94 -16.50
N ALA A 288 4.47 4.09 -17.27
CA ALA A 288 5.00 2.80 -17.70
C ALA A 288 6.27 2.97 -18.55
N ILE A 289 6.23 3.85 -19.55
CA ILE A 289 7.38 4.12 -20.42
C ILE A 289 8.55 4.66 -19.60
N ALA A 290 8.29 5.61 -18.70
CA ALA A 290 9.29 6.22 -17.84
C ALA A 290 9.93 5.21 -16.87
N ARG A 291 9.11 4.33 -16.28
CA ARG A 291 9.53 3.26 -15.36
C ARG A 291 10.46 2.25 -16.04
N PHE A 292 10.17 1.87 -17.28
CA PHE A 292 10.93 0.83 -18.01
C PHE A 292 11.97 1.40 -18.99
N GLY A 293 12.07 2.72 -19.12
CA GLY A 293 13.15 3.38 -19.86
C GLY A 293 13.00 3.35 -21.38
N HIS A 294 11.78 3.19 -21.93
CA HIS A 294 11.55 3.07 -23.38
C HIS A 294 11.56 4.42 -24.10
N VAL A 295 12.74 5.06 -24.16
CA VAL A 295 12.95 6.40 -24.77
C VAL A 295 12.42 6.50 -26.20
N HIS A 296 12.52 5.42 -26.96
CA HIS A 296 12.07 5.36 -28.35
C HIS A 296 10.54 5.48 -28.47
N ILE A 297 9.77 4.94 -27.52
CA ILE A 297 8.31 5.12 -27.45
C ILE A 297 7.99 6.54 -27.00
N MET A 298 8.70 7.03 -25.97
CA MET A 298 8.50 8.39 -25.47
C MET A 298 8.79 9.46 -26.54
N ARG A 299 9.69 9.21 -27.49
CA ARG A 299 9.94 10.11 -28.63
C ARG A 299 8.81 10.15 -29.64
N GLU A 300 8.15 9.02 -29.87
CA GLU A 300 7.10 8.92 -30.89
C GLU A 300 5.75 9.41 -30.37
N TYR A 301 5.45 9.11 -29.11
CA TYR A 301 4.18 9.45 -28.46
C TYR A 301 4.31 10.59 -27.44
N GLY A 302 5.47 11.25 -27.39
CA GLY A 302 5.78 12.29 -26.39
C GLY A 302 4.90 13.53 -26.45
N MET A 303 4.22 13.81 -27.58
CA MET A 303 3.20 14.86 -27.67
C MET A 303 2.04 14.71 -26.67
N VAL A 304 1.84 13.49 -26.14
CA VAL A 304 0.88 13.25 -25.04
C VAL A 304 1.31 13.97 -23.76
N LEU A 305 2.61 14.23 -23.56
CA LEU A 305 3.14 15.03 -22.45
C LEU A 305 2.83 16.52 -22.63
N ASP A 306 2.81 17.04 -23.86
CA ASP A 306 2.50 18.46 -24.15
C ASP A 306 1.07 18.83 -23.74
N CYS A 307 0.25 17.83 -23.44
CA CYS A 307 -1.13 18.03 -23.01
C CYS A 307 -1.21 18.55 -21.56
N ARG A 308 -0.21 18.26 -20.69
CA ARG A 308 -0.20 18.70 -19.28
C ARG A 308 1.20 18.69 -18.62
N ASP A 309 1.53 19.76 -17.90
CA ASP A 309 2.81 19.92 -17.19
C ASP A 309 3.04 18.90 -16.06
N ASP A 310 1.98 18.47 -15.37
CA ASP A 310 2.04 17.51 -14.25
C ASP A 310 2.53 16.12 -14.67
N LEU A 311 2.11 15.66 -15.85
CA LEU A 311 2.54 14.39 -16.45
C LEU A 311 4.06 14.35 -16.72
N HIS A 312 4.62 15.48 -17.10
CA HIS A 312 6.03 15.59 -17.43
C HIS A 312 6.91 15.48 -16.17
N ASP A 313 6.56 16.22 -15.12
CA ASP A 313 7.23 16.16 -13.81
C ASP A 313 7.16 14.76 -13.20
N GLU A 314 5.97 14.15 -13.19
CA GLU A 314 5.78 12.78 -12.72
C GLU A 314 6.63 11.76 -13.48
N SER A 315 6.77 11.93 -14.80
CA SER A 315 7.58 11.06 -15.65
C SER A 315 9.07 11.19 -15.33
N ILE A 316 9.56 12.41 -15.06
CA ILE A 316 10.96 12.65 -14.64
C ILE A 316 11.23 12.00 -13.28
N VAL A 317 10.35 12.22 -12.30
CA VAL A 317 10.47 11.61 -10.97
C VAL A 317 10.43 10.09 -11.06
N THR A 318 9.56 9.54 -11.92
CA THR A 318 9.47 8.09 -12.18
C THR A 318 10.76 7.56 -12.79
N ALA A 319 11.33 8.24 -13.79
CA ALA A 319 12.61 7.84 -14.38
C ALA A 319 13.76 7.87 -13.34
N ALA A 320 13.76 8.84 -12.42
CA ALA A 320 14.71 8.90 -11.30
C ALA A 320 14.50 7.74 -10.30
N LYS A 321 13.25 7.47 -9.92
CA LYS A 321 12.86 6.38 -9.03
C LYS A 321 13.33 5.01 -9.53
N PHE A 322 13.25 4.75 -10.83
CA PHE A 322 13.61 3.46 -11.43
C PHE A 322 15.00 3.44 -12.09
N ASN A 323 15.85 4.43 -11.80
CA ASN A 323 17.22 4.54 -12.29
C ASN A 323 17.35 4.52 -13.83
N GLN A 324 16.39 5.10 -14.55
CA GLN A 324 16.35 5.13 -16.01
C GLN A 324 17.08 6.37 -16.55
N LEU A 325 18.42 6.38 -16.47
CA LEU A 325 19.23 7.57 -16.80
C LEU A 325 19.00 8.12 -18.22
N ALA A 326 18.87 7.26 -19.23
CA ALA A 326 18.64 7.69 -20.60
C ALA A 326 17.26 8.36 -20.78
N MET A 327 16.24 7.82 -20.11
CA MET A 327 14.91 8.41 -20.07
C MET A 327 14.90 9.73 -19.31
N TRP A 328 15.51 9.76 -18.14
CA TRP A 328 15.60 10.96 -17.32
C TRP A 328 16.27 12.11 -18.09
N ARG A 329 17.39 11.85 -18.76
CA ARG A 329 18.07 12.84 -19.62
C ARG A 329 17.21 13.31 -20.79
N TYR A 330 16.47 12.39 -21.42
CA TYR A 330 15.58 12.73 -22.50
C TYR A 330 14.46 13.68 -22.03
N LEU A 331 13.78 13.32 -20.94
CA LEU A 331 12.70 14.13 -20.38
C LEU A 331 13.21 15.49 -19.91
N VAL A 332 14.30 15.56 -19.16
CA VAL A 332 14.88 16.85 -18.74
C VAL A 332 15.26 17.72 -19.94
N LYS A 333 15.76 17.13 -21.03
CA LYS A 333 15.99 17.89 -22.26
C LYS A 333 14.68 18.45 -22.82
N VAL A 334 13.65 17.63 -22.97
CA VAL A 334 12.33 18.07 -23.47
C VAL A 334 11.78 19.20 -22.62
N MET A 335 11.86 19.09 -21.29
CA MET A 335 11.46 20.14 -20.36
C MET A 335 12.19 21.46 -20.64
N TYR A 336 13.52 21.45 -20.73
CA TYR A 336 14.26 22.69 -20.98
C TYR A 336 14.03 23.25 -22.39
N ASP A 337 13.76 22.40 -23.39
CA ASP A 337 13.41 22.84 -24.73
C ASP A 337 12.04 23.57 -24.75
N LEU A 338 11.13 23.30 -23.78
CA LEU A 338 9.85 24.02 -23.62
C LEU A 338 9.99 25.40 -22.99
N TYR A 339 11.04 25.62 -22.18
CA TYR A 339 11.33 26.92 -21.55
C TYR A 339 12.29 27.74 -22.44
N GLU A 340 11.76 28.38 -23.48
CA GLU A 340 12.55 29.06 -24.52
C GLU A 340 13.36 30.28 -24.02
N GLU A 341 12.92 31.01 -22.98
CA GLU A 341 13.48 32.33 -22.63
C GLU A 341 13.88 32.56 -21.15
N GLU A 342 13.32 31.82 -20.19
CA GLU A 342 13.63 31.97 -18.75
C GLU A 342 14.12 30.64 -18.14
N ASP A 343 15.14 30.68 -17.27
CA ASP A 343 15.62 29.50 -16.55
C ASP A 343 14.60 29.14 -15.45
N PRO A 344 13.82 28.06 -15.59
CA PRO A 344 12.73 27.75 -14.68
C PRO A 344 13.29 27.37 -13.30
N ASN A 345 12.62 27.81 -12.23
CA ASN A 345 12.97 27.36 -10.89
C ASN A 345 12.41 25.95 -10.64
N LEU A 346 13.24 24.94 -10.92
CA LEU A 346 12.90 23.52 -10.77
C LEU A 346 13.47 22.90 -9.47
N SER A 347 13.80 23.73 -8.47
CA SER A 347 14.42 23.26 -7.22
C SER A 347 13.64 22.13 -6.54
N ASP A 348 12.31 22.25 -6.55
CA ASP A 348 11.42 21.30 -5.89
C ASP A 348 11.37 19.97 -6.64
N LEU A 349 11.31 20.02 -7.98
CA LEU A 349 11.37 18.83 -8.83
C LEU A 349 12.70 18.09 -8.65
N TRP A 350 13.82 18.81 -8.60
CA TRP A 350 15.14 18.20 -8.39
C TRP A 350 15.28 17.58 -7.00
N LEU A 351 14.70 18.20 -5.98
CA LEU A 351 14.63 17.61 -4.65
C LEU A 351 13.79 16.33 -4.67
N GLN A 352 12.61 16.34 -5.30
CA GLN A 352 11.77 15.15 -5.45
C GLN A 352 12.50 14.02 -6.18
N CYS A 353 13.20 14.32 -7.28
CA CYS A 353 14.02 13.35 -8.00
C CYS A 353 15.14 12.78 -7.13
N THR A 354 15.82 13.64 -6.35
CA THR A 354 16.91 13.22 -5.48
C THR A 354 16.41 12.32 -4.35
N LEU A 355 15.29 12.66 -3.72
CA LEU A 355 14.65 11.85 -2.68
C LEU A 355 14.16 10.51 -3.24
N ALA A 356 13.51 10.51 -4.41
CA ALA A 356 13.05 9.30 -5.07
C ALA A 356 14.22 8.37 -5.43
N ALA A 357 15.31 8.93 -5.97
CA ALA A 357 16.51 8.17 -6.29
C ALA A 357 17.19 7.62 -5.02
N ALA A 358 17.25 8.42 -3.95
CA ALA A 358 17.77 8.01 -2.64
C ALA A 358 17.00 6.82 -2.05
N GLU A 359 15.68 6.87 -2.06
CA GLU A 359 14.82 5.80 -1.52
C GLU A 359 14.87 4.51 -2.34
N HIS A 360 15.30 4.55 -3.60
CA HIS A 360 15.28 3.37 -4.49
C HIS A 360 16.67 2.88 -4.91
N ASP A 361 17.74 3.41 -4.30
CA ASP A 361 19.14 3.10 -4.63
C ASP A 361 19.47 3.34 -6.13
N SER A 362 18.85 4.37 -6.72
CA SER A 362 19.01 4.75 -8.13
C SER A 362 20.28 5.56 -8.36
N VAL A 363 21.43 4.89 -8.26
CA VAL A 363 22.75 5.53 -8.22
C VAL A 363 23.08 6.35 -9.46
N ASP A 364 22.69 5.92 -10.66
CA ASP A 364 23.11 6.59 -11.90
C ASP A 364 22.41 7.93 -12.09
N VAL A 365 21.10 7.99 -11.79
CA VAL A 365 20.36 9.26 -11.81
C VAL A 365 20.77 10.14 -10.63
N PHE A 366 21.00 9.55 -9.46
CA PHE A 366 21.47 10.28 -8.27
C PHE A 366 22.81 10.97 -8.51
N ASP A 367 23.79 10.26 -9.09
CA ASP A 367 25.10 10.82 -9.47
C ASP A 367 24.95 12.00 -10.42
N MET A 368 24.10 11.86 -11.46
CA MET A 368 23.81 12.95 -12.39
C MET A 368 23.28 14.19 -11.65
N LEU A 369 22.27 14.01 -10.81
CA LEU A 369 21.62 15.09 -10.05
C LEU A 369 22.63 15.87 -9.20
N LEU A 370 23.59 15.17 -8.59
CA LEU A 370 24.57 15.76 -7.69
C LEU A 370 25.78 16.36 -8.40
N ILE A 371 26.18 15.86 -9.57
CA ILE A 371 27.29 16.45 -10.33
C ILE A 371 26.90 17.84 -10.86
N ASN A 372 25.67 18.02 -11.34
CA ASN A 372 25.23 19.26 -11.94
C ASN A 372 24.73 20.27 -10.89
N LEU A 373 25.34 21.46 -10.86
CA LEU A 373 25.00 22.52 -9.91
C LEU A 373 23.55 23.03 -10.04
N LYS A 374 22.95 22.95 -11.23
CA LYS A 374 21.55 23.35 -11.44
C LYS A 374 20.56 22.37 -10.81
N THR A 375 20.89 21.08 -10.81
CA THR A 375 20.00 20.01 -10.34
C THR A 375 20.32 19.57 -8.91
N ARG A 376 21.45 20.01 -8.35
CA ARG A 376 21.87 19.63 -7.01
C ARG A 376 20.93 20.27 -5.98
N PRO A 377 20.34 19.49 -5.06
CA PRO A 377 19.52 20.05 -4.00
C PRO A 377 20.34 20.88 -3.01
N SER A 378 19.65 21.75 -2.28
CA SER A 378 20.26 22.58 -1.26
C SER A 378 20.93 21.73 -0.15
N PRO A 379 22.05 22.19 0.45
CA PRO A 379 22.69 21.51 1.56
C PRO A 379 21.76 21.20 2.75
N CYS A 380 20.71 22.00 2.96
CA CYS A 380 19.74 21.77 4.04
C CYS A 380 18.84 20.55 3.82
N SER A 381 18.75 20.02 2.59
CA SER A 381 17.90 18.88 2.23
C SER A 381 18.60 17.52 2.40
N PHE A 382 19.93 17.49 2.56
CA PHE A 382 20.67 16.22 2.73
C PHE A 382 20.24 15.35 3.91
N PRO A 383 19.77 15.88 5.05
CA PRO A 383 19.19 15.05 6.11
C PRO A 383 17.98 14.22 5.62
N ASP A 384 17.13 14.80 4.76
CA ASP A 384 15.97 14.11 4.19
C ASP A 384 16.40 13.08 3.13
N VAL A 385 17.46 13.38 2.37
CA VAL A 385 18.07 12.44 1.42
C VAL A 385 18.65 11.21 2.16
N VAL A 386 19.32 11.43 3.29
CA VAL A 386 19.85 10.34 4.14
C VAL A 386 18.72 9.54 4.75
N LEU A 387 17.65 10.20 5.24
CA LEU A 387 16.46 9.53 5.73
C LEU A 387 15.82 8.64 4.65
N GLY A 388 15.67 9.16 3.43
CA GLY A 388 15.17 8.43 2.26
C GLY A 388 16.04 7.21 1.93
N ALA A 389 17.36 7.39 1.89
CA ALA A 389 18.29 6.29 1.65
C ALA A 389 18.23 5.21 2.74
N CYS A 390 18.08 5.59 4.02
CA CYS A 390 17.88 4.63 5.10
C CYS A 390 16.52 3.91 5.00
N LYS A 391 15.44 4.61 4.66
CA LYS A 391 14.11 4.05 4.43
C LYS A 391 14.09 3.05 3.27
N GLY A 392 14.90 3.29 2.24
CA GLY A 392 15.02 2.47 1.03
C GLY A 392 16.04 1.33 1.09
N GLY A 393 16.92 1.32 2.09
CA GLY A 393 18.02 0.37 2.13
C GLY A 393 19.21 0.72 1.22
N ALA A 394 19.34 1.98 0.78
CA ALA A 394 20.25 2.43 -0.28
C ALA A 394 21.68 2.73 0.23
N VAL A 395 22.43 1.69 0.61
CA VAL A 395 23.80 1.82 1.12
C VAL A 395 24.74 2.46 0.09
N ARG A 396 24.55 2.23 -1.22
CA ARG A 396 25.42 2.81 -2.25
C ARG A 396 25.27 4.33 -2.30
N ILE A 397 24.05 4.83 -2.13
CA ILE A 397 23.78 6.27 -2.05
C ILE A 397 24.37 6.88 -0.78
N LEU A 398 24.21 6.21 0.37
CA LEU A 398 24.84 6.66 1.62
C LEU A 398 26.37 6.74 1.49
N GLN A 399 26.99 5.73 0.88
CA GLN A 399 28.42 5.71 0.61
C GLN A 399 28.84 6.82 -0.36
N TYR A 400 28.09 7.02 -1.44
CA TYR A 400 28.32 8.09 -2.42
C TYR A 400 28.36 9.47 -1.76
N LEU A 401 27.40 9.76 -0.87
CA LEU A 401 27.31 11.04 -0.17
C LEU A 401 28.55 11.32 0.70
N ILE A 402 29.08 10.29 1.34
CA ILE A 402 30.30 10.37 2.14
C ILE A 402 31.52 10.60 1.23
N ASP A 403 31.67 9.79 0.19
CA ASP A 403 32.87 9.80 -0.65
C ASP A 403 33.03 11.13 -1.39
N ASN A 404 31.92 11.74 -1.79
CA ASN A 404 31.87 13.05 -2.45
C ASN A 404 31.77 14.23 -1.46
N ARG A 405 31.87 13.99 -0.15
CA ARG A 405 31.83 15.01 0.92
C ARG A 405 30.54 15.85 0.92
N HIS A 406 29.45 15.33 0.37
CA HIS A 406 28.13 15.95 0.45
C HIS A 406 27.51 15.80 1.84
N TRP A 407 27.93 14.79 2.60
CA TRP A 407 27.40 14.52 3.92
C TRP A 407 28.45 13.93 4.88
N LYS A 408 28.25 14.15 6.19
CA LYS A 408 28.97 13.50 7.28
C LYS A 408 28.00 13.20 8.44
N PRO A 409 28.13 12.06 9.14
CA PRO A 409 27.28 11.72 10.29
C PRO A 409 27.24 12.79 11.38
N SER A 410 28.36 13.50 11.60
CA SER A 410 28.47 14.56 12.60
C SER A 410 27.72 15.86 12.26
N LEU A 411 27.20 15.99 11.03
CA LEU A 411 26.51 17.20 10.57
C LEU A 411 25.00 17.21 10.89
N ILE A 412 24.43 16.06 11.25
CA ILE A 412 23.00 15.93 11.56
C ILE A 412 22.78 15.84 13.07
N SER A 413 21.62 16.33 13.54
CA SER A 413 21.26 16.29 14.95
C SER A 413 21.02 14.84 15.42
N ALA A 414 21.11 14.60 16.73
CA ALA A 414 20.81 13.30 17.32
C ALA A 414 19.39 12.80 16.95
N ALA A 415 18.41 13.73 16.86
CA ALA A 415 17.05 13.41 16.44
C ALA A 415 16.98 12.95 14.98
N GLN A 416 17.73 13.58 14.08
CA GLN A 416 17.80 13.19 12.66
C GLN A 416 18.52 11.84 12.50
N GLN A 417 19.60 11.60 13.24
CA GLN A 417 20.27 10.29 13.26
C GLN A 417 19.32 9.19 13.74
N GLN A 418 18.59 9.45 14.83
CA GLN A 418 17.60 8.53 15.34
C GLN A 418 16.49 8.26 14.31
N GLY A 419 15.94 9.29 13.67
CA GLY A 419 14.93 9.13 12.63
C GLY A 419 15.40 8.27 11.45
N ALA A 420 16.63 8.48 10.98
CA ALA A 420 17.21 7.70 9.89
C ALA A 420 17.38 6.21 10.27
N LEU A 421 17.88 5.92 11.48
CA LEU A 421 18.03 4.55 11.97
C LEU A 421 16.68 3.87 12.21
N GLN A 422 15.70 4.59 12.75
CA GLN A 422 14.33 4.09 12.92
C GLN A 422 13.70 3.75 11.56
N ALA A 423 13.92 4.56 10.52
CA ALA A 423 13.45 4.27 9.17
C ALA A 423 14.09 2.99 8.59
N ALA A 424 15.40 2.81 8.76
CA ALA A 424 16.09 1.58 8.34
C ALA A 424 15.56 0.33 9.08
N ILE A 425 15.23 0.46 10.37
CA ILE A 425 14.63 -0.63 11.17
C ILE A 425 13.21 -0.93 10.69
N ALA A 426 12.38 0.11 10.46
CA ALA A 426 11.02 -0.05 9.96
C ALA A 426 10.99 -0.73 8.58
N GLY A 427 12.01 -0.52 7.75
CA GLY A 427 12.23 -1.23 6.48
C GLY A 427 12.92 -2.59 6.59
N GLY A 428 13.43 -2.96 7.77
CA GLY A 428 14.15 -4.22 7.97
C GLY A 428 15.54 -4.27 7.31
N HIS A 429 16.16 -3.10 7.04
CA HIS A 429 17.39 -2.95 6.27
C HIS A 429 18.66 -3.15 7.13
N VAL A 430 18.93 -4.40 7.52
CA VAL A 430 20.09 -4.77 8.36
C VAL A 430 21.43 -4.29 7.77
N HIS A 431 21.59 -4.32 6.45
CA HIS A 431 22.80 -3.85 5.77
C HIS A 431 23.04 -2.35 5.92
N VAL A 432 21.99 -1.53 6.01
CA VAL A 432 22.13 -0.09 6.35
C VAL A 432 22.57 0.08 7.79
N LEU A 433 22.00 -0.69 8.72
CA LEU A 433 22.35 -0.62 10.14
C LEU A 433 23.80 -1.03 10.39
N ASP A 434 24.24 -2.10 9.76
CA ASP A 434 25.62 -2.58 9.79
C ASP A 434 26.58 -1.57 9.15
N TRP A 435 26.23 -1.00 7.99
CA TRP A 435 26.99 0.08 7.36
C TRP A 435 27.13 1.30 8.28
N TRP A 436 26.03 1.72 8.93
CA TRP A 436 26.03 2.87 9.83
C TRP A 436 26.91 2.61 11.06
N HIS A 437 26.81 1.41 11.64
CA HIS A 437 27.61 1.01 12.80
C HIS A 437 29.11 1.01 12.49
N ARG A 438 29.52 0.43 11.35
CA ARG A 438 30.92 0.42 10.91
C ARG A 438 31.44 1.83 10.61
N THR A 439 30.64 2.63 9.91
CA THR A 439 31.02 4.01 9.56
C THR A 439 31.22 4.87 10.80
N ALA A 440 30.40 4.68 11.83
CA ALA A 440 30.55 5.35 13.13
C ALA A 440 31.84 4.91 13.85
N ALA A 441 32.17 3.61 13.80
CA ALA A 441 33.36 3.04 14.44
C ALA A 441 34.68 3.43 13.76
N GLU A 442 34.73 3.39 12.42
CA GLU A 442 35.95 3.61 11.64
C GLU A 442 36.41 5.07 11.59
N ARG A 443 35.48 6.02 11.77
CA ARG A 443 35.77 7.45 11.52
C ARG A 443 35.77 8.33 12.77
N SER A 444 35.64 7.78 13.97
CA SER A 444 35.66 8.52 15.26
C SER A 444 34.76 9.78 15.26
N LEU A 445 33.58 9.68 14.65
CA LEU A 445 32.68 10.81 14.33
C LEU A 445 31.29 10.68 14.98
N ALA A 446 31.21 10.37 16.27
CA ALA A 446 30.02 10.64 17.09
C ALA A 446 30.33 10.45 18.59
N PRO A 447 29.63 11.17 19.50
CA PRO A 447 29.63 10.84 20.92
C PRO A 447 29.12 9.40 21.10
N ASP A 448 29.47 8.78 22.22
CA ASP A 448 28.95 7.47 22.65
C ASP A 448 27.43 7.33 22.40
N VAL A 449 27.06 6.68 21.30
CA VAL A 449 25.77 5.98 21.15
C VAL A 449 25.97 4.51 21.56
N LYS A 450 26.87 4.30 22.51
CA LYS A 450 26.79 3.19 23.45
C LYS A 450 26.16 3.78 24.72
N SER A 451 25.15 3.11 25.26
CA SER A 451 24.57 3.33 26.59
C SER A 451 23.54 4.47 26.79
N SER A 452 22.38 4.38 26.14
CA SER A 452 21.16 4.37 26.95
C SER A 452 20.39 3.09 26.66
N GLU A 453 20.01 2.34 27.71
CA GLU A 453 19.13 1.17 27.58
C GLU A 453 17.86 1.55 26.81
N SER A 454 17.38 2.79 26.98
CA SER A 454 16.19 3.31 26.32
C SER A 454 16.28 3.36 24.79
N TRP A 455 17.48 3.51 24.20
CA TRP A 455 17.63 3.54 22.76
C TRP A 455 17.50 2.13 22.18
N LEU A 456 18.20 1.14 22.76
CA LEU A 456 18.09 -0.26 22.35
C LEU A 456 16.66 -0.80 22.51
N ASP A 457 16.00 -0.47 23.62
CA ASP A 457 14.60 -0.83 23.85
C ASP A 457 13.68 -0.27 22.75
N SER A 458 13.93 0.96 22.30
CA SER A 458 13.17 1.57 21.20
C SER A 458 13.37 0.84 19.87
N LEU A 459 14.58 0.35 19.57
CA LEU A 459 14.85 -0.41 18.35
C LEU A 459 14.17 -1.77 18.36
N VAL A 460 14.23 -2.45 19.51
CA VAL A 460 13.57 -3.75 19.72
C VAL A 460 12.06 -3.61 19.53
N ALA A 461 11.45 -2.59 20.14
CA ALA A 461 10.04 -2.31 19.98
C ALA A 461 9.65 -2.09 18.51
N LEU A 462 10.43 -1.29 17.77
CA LEU A 462 10.18 -1.04 16.35
C LEU A 462 10.34 -2.30 15.49
N ALA A 463 11.38 -3.11 15.72
CA ALA A 463 11.57 -4.36 15.00
C ALA A 463 10.43 -5.37 15.27
N CYS A 464 9.94 -5.42 16.50
CA CYS A 464 8.77 -6.21 16.89
C CYS A 464 7.48 -5.71 16.23
N VAL A 465 7.24 -4.40 16.23
CA VAL A 465 6.08 -3.78 15.57
C VAL A 465 6.11 -4.04 14.06
N HIS A 466 7.23 -3.79 13.39
CA HIS A 466 7.31 -3.94 11.94
C HIS A 466 7.53 -5.38 11.47
N GLY A 467 7.74 -6.33 12.39
CA GLY A 467 7.80 -7.75 12.05
C GLY A 467 9.15 -8.21 11.47
N HIS A 468 10.26 -7.57 11.86
CA HIS A 468 11.59 -7.78 11.27
C HIS A 468 12.51 -8.63 12.17
N ALA A 469 12.41 -9.96 12.02
CA ALA A 469 13.22 -10.93 12.77
C ALA A 469 14.74 -10.80 12.52
N ASN A 470 15.12 -10.44 11.29
CA ASN A 470 16.51 -10.19 10.89
C ASN A 470 17.14 -9.02 11.66
N VAL A 471 16.38 -7.97 11.95
CA VAL A 471 16.86 -6.84 12.76
C VAL A 471 17.08 -7.27 14.21
N LEU A 472 16.15 -8.03 14.79
CA LEU A 472 16.30 -8.56 16.16
C LEU A 472 17.56 -9.45 16.30
N GLU A 473 17.81 -10.29 15.30
CA GLU A 473 19.01 -11.11 15.24
C GLU A 473 20.29 -10.28 15.11
N TRP A 474 20.28 -9.25 14.27
CA TRP A 474 21.39 -8.31 14.14
C TRP A 474 21.68 -7.58 15.45
N ILE A 475 20.66 -7.12 16.19
CA ILE A 475 20.82 -6.46 17.50
C ILE A 475 21.50 -7.41 18.48
N GLY A 476 21.02 -8.66 18.60
CA GLY A 476 21.60 -9.66 19.50
C GLY A 476 23.06 -9.98 19.18
N ASN A 477 23.41 -10.08 17.89
CA ASN A 477 24.78 -10.34 17.44
C ASN A 477 25.72 -9.14 17.61
N THR A 478 25.21 -7.90 17.47
CA THR A 478 26.04 -6.68 17.48
C THR A 478 26.25 -6.13 18.89
N PHE A 479 25.20 -6.12 19.71
CA PHE A 479 25.22 -5.52 21.06
C PHE A 479 25.24 -6.56 22.19
N GLY A 480 25.12 -7.85 21.85
CA GLY A 480 25.12 -8.96 22.79
C GLY A 480 23.70 -9.38 23.20
N TRP A 481 23.47 -10.69 23.23
CA TRP A 481 22.17 -11.29 23.56
C TRP A 481 21.66 -10.95 24.97
N SER A 482 22.56 -10.64 25.91
CA SER A 482 22.18 -10.23 27.27
C SER A 482 21.57 -8.82 27.34
N ALA A 483 21.85 -7.97 26.36
CA ALA A 483 21.28 -6.63 26.25
C ALA A 483 19.94 -6.61 25.50
N LEU A 484 19.54 -7.75 24.92
CA LEU A 484 18.29 -7.88 24.16
C LEU A 484 17.13 -8.25 25.08
N THR A 485 16.52 -7.23 25.69
CA THR A 485 15.32 -7.37 26.53
C THR A 485 14.06 -7.25 25.69
N ILE A 486 13.22 -8.31 25.70
CA ILE A 486 11.90 -8.29 25.06
C ILE A 486 10.84 -8.03 26.13
N SER A 487 10.15 -6.88 26.03
CA SER A 487 9.10 -6.52 26.98
C SER A 487 7.77 -7.22 26.66
N SER A 488 6.84 -7.24 27.63
CA SER A 488 5.49 -7.76 27.40
C SER A 488 4.68 -6.91 26.42
N ALA A 489 5.03 -5.63 26.26
CA ALA A 489 4.44 -4.75 25.26
C ALA A 489 4.88 -5.14 23.85
N ASP A 490 6.15 -5.50 23.67
CA ASP A 490 6.70 -5.94 22.38
C ASP A 490 6.05 -7.25 21.93
N VAL A 491 5.91 -8.21 22.85
CA VAL A 491 5.20 -9.48 22.60
C VAL A 491 3.76 -9.22 22.15
N ARG A 492 3.08 -8.26 22.78
CA ARG A 492 1.71 -7.89 22.41
C ARG A 492 1.66 -7.25 21.02
N ALA A 493 2.60 -6.36 20.70
CA ALA A 493 2.70 -5.75 19.38
C ALA A 493 2.89 -6.81 18.29
N VAL A 494 3.76 -7.79 18.54
CA VAL A 494 3.98 -8.93 17.62
C VAL A 494 2.71 -9.76 17.43
N GLY A 495 1.97 -10.04 18.50
CA GLY A 495 0.71 -10.79 18.42
C GLY A 495 -0.40 -10.03 17.69
N ILE A 496 -0.49 -8.71 17.85
CA ILE A 496 -1.43 -7.85 17.11
C ILE A 496 -1.09 -7.86 15.61
N ASN A 497 0.19 -7.72 15.27
CA ASN A 497 0.65 -7.67 13.88
C ASN A 497 0.76 -9.04 13.21
N LYS A 498 0.56 -10.13 13.97
CA LYS A 498 0.55 -11.53 13.51
C LYS A 498 1.76 -11.90 12.63
N SER A 499 2.94 -11.32 12.89
CA SER A 499 4.14 -11.61 12.10
C SER A 499 4.65 -13.02 12.39
N LYS A 500 4.35 -13.99 11.51
CA LYS A 500 4.81 -15.39 11.64
C LYS A 500 6.32 -15.50 11.80
N LYS A 501 7.07 -14.68 11.05
CA LYS A 501 8.54 -14.66 11.08
C LYS A 501 9.05 -14.28 12.48
N VAL A 502 8.51 -13.22 13.07
CA VAL A 502 8.95 -12.78 14.41
C VAL A 502 8.44 -13.71 15.51
N ILE A 503 7.20 -14.23 15.40
CA ILE A 503 6.68 -15.22 16.36
C ILE A 503 7.59 -16.46 16.38
N ALA A 504 7.89 -17.02 15.20
CA ALA A 504 8.78 -18.18 15.09
C ALA A 504 10.19 -17.87 15.62
N TRP A 505 10.71 -16.68 15.30
CA TRP A 505 12.02 -16.25 15.78
C TRP A 505 12.08 -16.11 17.30
N LEU A 506 11.09 -15.46 17.93
CA LEU A 506 11.02 -15.30 19.38
C LEU A 506 10.95 -16.65 20.10
N MET A 507 10.13 -17.57 19.59
CA MET A 507 10.02 -18.93 20.16
C MET A 507 11.35 -19.68 20.04
N ALA A 508 12.02 -19.60 18.89
CA ALA A 508 13.32 -20.24 18.67
C ALA A 508 14.44 -19.62 19.52
N ALA A 509 14.49 -18.30 19.62
CA ALA A 509 15.48 -17.58 20.43
C ALA A 509 15.29 -17.86 21.93
N HIS A 510 14.04 -18.01 22.39
CA HIS A 510 13.75 -18.41 23.77
C HIS A 510 14.18 -19.86 24.05
N ALA A 511 13.90 -20.80 23.14
CA ALA A 511 14.32 -22.19 23.27
C ALA A 511 15.85 -22.36 23.32
N LYS A 512 16.60 -21.50 22.61
CA LYS A 512 18.07 -21.46 22.64
C LYS A 512 18.65 -20.77 23.87
N SER A 513 17.81 -20.28 24.80
CA SER A 513 18.22 -19.46 25.95
C SER A 513 18.90 -18.13 25.58
N ASN A 514 18.74 -17.67 24.33
CA ASN A 514 19.26 -16.37 23.89
C ASN A 514 18.43 -15.21 24.45
N ILE A 515 17.13 -15.41 24.63
CA ILE A 515 16.20 -14.44 25.24
C ILE A 515 15.34 -15.12 26.31
N LYS A 516 14.86 -14.35 27.28
CA LYS A 516 13.95 -14.82 28.32
C LYS A 516 12.55 -14.24 28.10
N LEU A 517 11.60 -15.11 27.76
CA LEU A 517 10.18 -14.77 27.70
C LEU A 517 9.46 -15.30 28.92
N SER A 518 8.40 -14.60 29.37
CA SER A 518 7.54 -15.11 30.44
C SER A 518 6.67 -16.27 29.95
N PRO A 519 6.25 -17.21 30.82
CA PRO A 519 5.35 -18.30 30.42
C PRO A 519 4.04 -17.79 29.79
N ALA A 520 3.53 -16.65 30.26
CA ALA A 520 2.34 -16.02 29.69
C ALA A 520 2.58 -15.48 28.27
N SER A 521 3.76 -14.90 28.02
CA SER A 521 4.19 -14.42 26.69
C SER A 521 4.30 -15.58 25.69
N VAL A 522 4.86 -16.71 26.11
CA VAL A 522 4.98 -17.93 25.28
C VAL A 522 3.60 -18.43 24.88
N LYS A 523 2.70 -18.61 25.86
CA LYS A 523 1.32 -19.06 25.59
C LYS A 523 0.55 -18.09 24.68
N TYR A 524 0.75 -16.79 24.84
CA TYR A 524 0.13 -15.79 23.97
C TYR A 524 0.62 -15.90 22.52
N LEU A 525 1.93 -16.08 22.31
CA LEU A 525 2.51 -16.27 20.98
C LEU A 525 2.06 -17.57 20.32
N GLU A 526 1.91 -18.66 21.09
CA GLU A 526 1.33 -19.92 20.61
C GLU A 526 -0.10 -19.74 20.10
N LEU A 527 -0.96 -19.06 20.88
CA LEU A 527 -2.32 -18.76 20.46
C LEU A 527 -2.36 -17.85 19.23
N ALA A 528 -1.49 -16.84 19.17
CA ALA A 528 -1.38 -15.96 18.02
C ALA A 528 -0.98 -16.73 16.75
N SER A 529 -0.11 -17.73 16.88
CA SER A 529 0.33 -18.58 15.76
C SER A 529 -0.75 -19.52 15.21
N GLN A 530 -1.72 -19.93 16.04
CA GLN A 530 -2.80 -20.87 15.67
C GLN A 530 -4.04 -20.18 15.08
N SER A 531 -4.19 -18.87 15.26
CA SER A 531 -5.38 -18.10 14.86
C SER A 531 -5.47 -17.74 13.35
N GLN A 532 -4.87 -18.55 12.47
CA GLN A 532 -4.83 -18.32 11.03
C GLN A 532 -5.13 -19.58 10.22
#